data_AF-A0A538B797-F1
#
_entry.id   AF-A0A538B797-F1
#
_cell.length_a   1.000
_cell.length_b   1.000
_cell.length_c   1.000
_cell.angle_alpha   90.00
_cell.angle_beta   90.00
_cell.angle_gamma   90.00
#
_symmetry.space_group_name_H-M   'P 1'
#
loop_
_entity.id
_entity.type
_entity.pdbx_description
1 polymer ?
#
loop_
_entity_poly.entity_id
_entity_poly.type
_entity_poly.pdbx_seq_one_letter_code
_entity_poly.pdbx_strand_id
1 'polypeptide(L)' 'MTDPDLDRIFKAYDVRGVVPDDLDANIVRRIGAAFAVWTKLPAILLGRDSRISSPELAAAITEGATSVGVDVVDLGL' A
#
# COMPACT_ATOMS: atom_id res chain seq x y z
N MET A 1 17.91 -8.51 -8.76
CA MET A 1 16.82 -8.06 -7.87
C MET A 1 15.77 -9.14 -7.95
N THR A 2 15.71 -10.01 -6.95
CA THR A 2 14.74 -11.11 -6.89
C THR A 2 13.35 -10.51 -6.71
N ASP A 3 12.37 -10.95 -7.51
CA ASP A 3 10.99 -10.53 -7.30
C ASP A 3 10.55 -10.93 -5.88
N PRO A 4 9.86 -10.04 -5.16
CA PRO A 4 9.35 -10.37 -3.84
C PRO A 4 8.37 -11.54 -3.93
N ASP A 5 8.47 -12.47 -2.98
CA ASP A 5 7.55 -13.61 -2.88
C ASP A 5 6.16 -13.11 -2.44
N LEU A 6 5.31 -12.83 -3.44
CA LEU A 6 3.98 -12.27 -3.23
C LEU A 6 3.04 -13.25 -2.53
N ASP A 7 3.21 -14.57 -2.73
CA ASP A 7 2.39 -15.60 -2.07
C ASP A 7 2.58 -15.56 -0.54
N ARG A 8 3.75 -15.08 -0.09
CA ARG A 8 4.04 -14.92 1.32
C ARG A 8 3.37 -13.71 1.96
N ILE A 9 2.95 -12.69 1.20
CA ILE A 9 2.31 -11.49 1.77
C ILE A 9 0.82 -11.36 1.44
N PHE A 10 0.36 -11.87 0.29
CA PHE A 10 -1.06 -11.89 -0.05
C PHE A 10 -1.74 -13.07 0.62
N LYS A 11 -2.54 -12.79 1.65
CA LYS A 11 -3.32 -13.80 2.39
C LYS A 11 -4.76 -13.82 1.87
N ALA A 12 -5.56 -14.75 2.41
CA ALA A 12 -6.95 -14.92 1.99
C ALA A 12 -7.82 -13.66 2.18
N TYR A 13 -7.47 -12.79 3.13
CA TYR A 13 -8.31 -11.64 3.53
C TYR A 13 -7.58 -10.31 3.57
N ASP A 14 -6.25 -10.30 3.65
CA ASP A 14 -5.45 -9.09 3.76
C ASP A 14 -4.03 -9.28 3.20
N VAL A 15 -3.30 -8.18 3.08
CA VAL A 15 -1.86 -8.19 2.81
C VAL A 15 -1.13 -8.06 4.15
N ARG A 16 -0.26 -9.01 4.46
CA ARG A 16 0.42 -9.09 5.75
C ARG A 16 1.85 -9.58 5.63
N GLY A 17 2.77 -8.88 6.28
CA GLY A 17 4.18 -9.23 6.35
C GLY A 17 4.93 -8.39 7.39
N VAL A 18 6.14 -8.82 7.71
CA VAL A 18 7.09 -8.09 8.56
C VAL A 18 7.76 -6.98 7.76
N VAL A 19 7.88 -5.78 8.34
CA VAL A 19 8.65 -4.67 7.77
C VAL A 19 10.07 -4.72 8.33
N PRO A 20 11.15 -4.58 7.53
CA PRO A 20 11.15 -4.32 6.07
C PRO A 20 11.25 -5.58 5.18
N ASP A 21 11.37 -6.77 5.76
CA ASP A 21 11.77 -7.99 5.03
C ASP A 21 10.70 -8.53 4.07
N ASP A 22 9.43 -8.45 4.46
CA ASP A 22 8.29 -8.95 3.68
C ASP A 22 7.55 -7.78 2.99
N LEU A 23 7.44 -6.65 3.70
CA LEU A 23 6.81 -5.43 3.21
C LEU A 23 7.76 -4.25 3.34
N ASP A 24 7.97 -3.55 2.24
CA ASP A 24 8.71 -2.29 2.19
C ASP A 24 7.90 -1.21 1.43
N ALA A 25 8.40 0.01 1.44
CA ALA A 25 7.78 1.13 0.74
C ALA A 25 7.63 0.87 -0.78
N ASN A 26 8.54 0.11 -1.39
CA ASN A 26 8.49 -0.14 -2.82
C ASN A 26 7.36 -1.10 -3.21
N ILE A 27 7.20 -2.21 -2.49
CA ILE A 27 6.10 -3.16 -2.65
C ILE A 27 4.77 -2.46 -2.35
N VAL A 28 4.69 -1.73 -1.23
CA VAL A 28 3.46 -1.07 -0.80
C VAL A 28 3.02 0.01 -1.79
N ARG A 29 3.95 0.73 -2.41
CA ARG A 29 3.64 1.66 -3.51
C ARG A 29 3.07 0.96 -4.73
N ARG A 30 3.62 -0.20 -5.12
CA ARG A 30 3.07 -1.00 -6.22
C ARG A 30 1.67 -1.52 -5.90
N ILE A 31 1.42 -1.90 -4.65
CA ILE A 31 0.08 -2.30 -4.17
C ILE A 31 -0.88 -1.12 -4.25
N GLY A 32 -0.49 0.07 -3.80
CA GLY A 32 -1.31 1.28 -3.89
C GLY A 32 -1.74 1.60 -5.32
N ALA A 33 -0.80 1.55 -6.27
CA ALA A 33 -1.09 1.75 -7.69
C ALA A 33 -2.04 0.67 -8.24
N ALA A 34 -1.79 -0.61 -7.94
CA ALA A 34 -2.62 -1.71 -8.41
C ALA A 34 -4.05 -1.64 -7.84
N PHE A 35 -4.18 -1.32 -6.55
CA PHE A 35 -5.47 -1.15 -5.89
C PHE A 35 -6.25 0.02 -6.50
N ALA A 36 -5.61 1.17 -6.70
CA ALA A 36 -6.21 2.34 -7.32
C ALA A 36 -6.79 2.01 -8.71
N VAL A 37 -6.01 1.36 -9.59
CA VAL A 37 -6.48 0.92 -10.91
C VAL A 37 -7.66 -0.04 -10.81
N TRP A 38 -7.61 -0.98 -9.86
CA TRP A 38 -8.65 -1.99 -9.69
C TRP A 38 -10.00 -1.41 -9.24
N THR A 39 -10.00 -0.43 -8.33
CA THR A 39 -11.24 0.15 -7.79
C THR A 39 -12.08 0.86 -8.87
N LYS A 40 -11.45 1.44 -9.90
CA LYS A 40 -12.09 2.31 -10.90
C LYS A 40 -12.87 3.48 -10.28
N LEU A 41 -12.43 3.92 -9.11
CA LEU A 41 -12.98 5.07 -8.40
C LEU A 41 -12.06 6.28 -8.56
N PRO A 42 -12.59 7.51 -8.41
CA PRO A 42 -11.77 8.72 -8.51
C PRO A 42 -10.87 8.93 -7.29
N ALA A 43 -11.20 8.33 -6.15
CA ALA A 43 -10.46 8.49 -4.90
C ALA A 43 -10.52 7.24 -4.01
N ILE A 44 -9.52 7.08 -3.15
CA ILE A 44 -9.48 6.08 -2.07
C ILE A 44 -9.31 6.74 -0.70
N LEU A 45 -9.87 6.12 0.34
CA LEU A 45 -9.67 6.53 1.73
C LEU A 45 -8.50 5.75 2.33
N LEU A 46 -7.60 6.46 3.02
CA LEU A 46 -6.44 5.86 3.68
C LEU A 46 -6.54 6.11 5.19
N GLY A 47 -6.51 5.03 5.97
CA GLY A 47 -6.34 5.08 7.42
C GLY A 47 -5.17 4.18 7.82
N ARG A 48 -4.53 4.47 8.95
CA ARG A 48 -3.39 3.69 9.46
C ARG A 48 -3.52 3.47 10.96
N ASP A 49 -2.75 2.54 11.50
CA ASP A 49 -2.59 2.39 12.95
C ASP A 49 -1.29 3.01 13.47
N SER A 50 -1.02 2.85 14.77
CA SER A 50 0.06 3.53 15.48
C SER A 50 1.45 2.89 15.34
N ARG A 51 1.67 1.97 14.38
CA ARG A 51 3.01 1.39 14.16
C ARG A 51 3.99 2.45 13.63
N ILE A 52 5.27 2.28 14.00
CA ILE A 52 6.36 3.16 13.55
C ILE A 52 6.53 3.14 12.03
N SER A 53 6.25 2.01 11.38
CA SER A 53 6.28 1.86 9.93
C SER A 53 5.08 2.50 9.22
N SER A 54 3.98 2.75 9.92
CA SER A 54 2.71 3.18 9.31
C SER A 54 2.80 4.49 8.53
N PRO A 55 3.50 5.55 8.99
CA PRO A 55 3.65 6.78 8.21
C PRO A 55 4.37 6.57 6.87
N GLU A 56 5.43 5.75 6.83
CA GLU A 56 6.18 5.45 5.61
C GLU A 56 5.32 4.64 4.63
N LEU A 57 4.64 3.60 5.11
CA LEU A 57 3.78 2.78 4.26
C LEU A 57 2.56 3.56 3.74
N ALA A 58 2.00 4.46 4.55
CA ALA A 58 0.91 5.35 4.12
C ALA A 58 1.36 6.30 2.99
N ALA A 59 2.56 6.87 3.11
CA ALA A 59 3.14 7.69 2.05
C ALA A 59 3.35 6.87 0.77
N ALA A 60 3.86 5.64 0.88
CA ALA A 60 4.05 4.75 -0.26
C ALA A 60 2.73 4.40 -0.98
N ILE A 61 1.65 4.06 -0.25
CA ILE A 61 0.33 3.83 -0.86
C ILE A 61 -0.13 5.10 -1.59
N THR A 62 0.03 6.26 -0.96
CA THR A 62 -0.39 7.55 -1.52
C THR A 62 0.35 7.86 -2.82
N GLU A 63 1.67 7.69 -2.85
CA GLU A 63 2.47 7.83 -4.08
C GLU A 63 2.00 6.85 -5.16
N GLY A 64 1.71 5.60 -4.80
CA GLY A 64 1.26 4.58 -5.72
C GLY A 64 -0.07 4.94 -6.38
N ALA A 65 -1.08 5.27 -5.59
CA ALA A 65 -2.41 5.62 -6.08
C ALA A 65 -2.41 6.91 -6.92
N THR A 66 -1.72 7.95 -6.45
CA THR A 66 -1.65 9.24 -7.17
C THR A 66 -0.86 9.13 -8.48
N SER A 67 0.13 8.23 -8.58
CA SER A 67 0.87 8.00 -9.83
C SER A 67 0.00 7.50 -10.99
N VAL A 68 -1.16 6.92 -10.70
CA VAL A 68 -2.14 6.45 -11.68
C VAL A 68 -3.38 7.35 -11.78
N GLY A 69 -3.31 8.55 -11.20
CA GLY A 69 -4.36 9.58 -11.30
C GLY A 69 -5.56 9.35 -10.38
N VAL A 70 -5.41 8.60 -9.29
CA VAL A 70 -6.45 8.40 -8.28
C VAL A 70 -6.09 9.20 -7.02
N ASP A 71 -7.04 10.00 -6.54
CA ASP A 71 -6.85 10.82 -5.35
C ASP A 71 -6.83 9.97 -4.07
N VAL A 72 -6.16 10.47 -3.03
CA VAL A 72 -6.12 9.83 -1.71
C VAL A 72 -6.57 10.81 -0.66
N VAL A 73 -7.55 10.38 0.14
CA VAL A 73 -7.99 11.10 1.33
C VAL A 73 -7.40 10.41 2.55
N ASP A 74 -6.35 10.99 3.14
CA ASP A 74 -5.75 10.52 4.38
C ASP A 74 -6.63 10.92 5.57
N LEU A 75 -7.19 9.92 6.24
CA LEU A 75 -8.02 10.06 7.44
C LEU A 75 -7.20 10.12 8.72
N GLY A 76 -5.90 9.85 8.65
CA GLY A 76 -5.00 9.85 9.80
C GLY A 76 -4.86 8.48 10.47
N LEU A 77 -4.53 8.56 11.75
CA LEU A 77 -4.57 7.47 12.72
C LEU A 77 -5.99 7.35 13.30
#